data_AF-A0A1Y6FTV5-F1
#
_entry.id   AF-A0A1Y6FTV5-F1
#
_cell.length_a   1.000
_cell.length_b   1.000
_cell.length_c   1.000
_cell.angle_alpha   90.00
_cell.angle_beta   90.00
_cell.angle_gamma   90.00
#
_symmetry.space_group_name_H-M   'P 1'
#
loop_
_entity.id
_entity.type
_entity.pdbx_description
1 polymer ?
#
loop_
_entity_poly.entity_id
_entity_poly.type
_entity_poly.pdbx_seq_one_letter_code
_entity_poly.pdbx_strand_id
1 'polypeptide(L)' 'MKQVALHQWQKEHNKRIAKFHKNHEMKIQRGENGNGLLAKWERFFYNNVISPLKK' A
#
# COMPACT_ATOMS: atom_id res chain seq x y z
N MET A 1 -18.80 -23.45 12.12
CA MET A 1 -19.28 -22.04 11.96
C MET A 1 -18.23 -20.98 12.30
N LYS A 2 -17.57 -20.99 13.47
CA LYS A 2 -16.54 -19.98 13.83
C LYS A 2 -15.36 -19.87 12.85
N GLN A 3 -14.84 -20.99 12.33
CA GLN A 3 -13.72 -20.97 11.38
C GLN A 3 -14.10 -20.35 10.02
N VAL A 4 -15.33 -20.58 9.54
CA VAL A 4 -15.82 -19.99 8.28
C VAL A 4 -15.93 -18.47 8.39
N ALA A 5 -16.45 -17.97 9.52
CA ALA A 5 -16.52 -16.54 9.79
C ALA A 5 -15.13 -15.88 9.90
N LEU A 6 -14.16 -16.55 10.55
CA LEU A 6 -12.78 -16.07 10.62
C LEU A 6 -12.13 -15.99 9.22
N HIS A 7 -12.30 -17.03 8.41
CA HIS A 7 -11.74 -17.09 7.06
C HIS A 7 -12.33 -16.01 6.14
N GLN A 8 -13.62 -15.71 6.30
CA GLN A 8 -14.29 -14.64 5.57
C GLN A 8 -13.78 -13.26 6.00
N TRP A 9 -13.64 -13.01 7.31
CA TRP A 9 -13.07 -11.77 7.83
C TRP A 9 -11.65 -11.54 7.33
N GLN A 10 -10.80 -12.58 7.34
CA GLN A 10 -9.43 -12.51 6.82
C GLN A 10 -9.42 -12.18 5.32
N LYS A 11 -10.28 -12.83 4.53
CA LYS A 11 -10.40 -12.55 3.10
C LYS A 11 -10.78 -11.11 2.83
N GLU A 12 -11.76 -10.58 3.56
CA GLU A 12 -12.19 -9.19 3.43
C GLU A 12 -11.12 -8.21 3.94
N HIS A 13 -10.41 -8.54 5.02
CA HIS A 13 -9.28 -7.75 5.50
C HIS A 13 -8.18 -7.67 4.43
N ASN A 14 -7.77 -8.80 3.86
CA ASN A 14 -6.74 -8.85 2.82
C ASN A 14 -7.15 -8.05 1.58
N LYS A 15 -8.42 -8.08 1.19
CA LYS A 15 -8.95 -7.23 0.11
C LYS A 15 -8.81 -5.74 0.44
N ARG A 16 -9.15 -5.32 1.66
CA ARG A 16 -9.03 -3.91 2.09
C ARG A 16 -7.57 -3.46 2.12
N ILE A 17 -6.68 -4.29 2.66
CA ILE A 17 -5.23 -4.03 2.69
C ILE A 17 -4.67 -3.91 1.27
N ALA A 18 -5.01 -4.84 0.36
CA ALA A 18 -4.57 -4.76 -1.03
C ALA A 18 -5.06 -3.47 -1.72
N LYS A 19 -6.32 -3.07 -1.48
CA LYS A 19 -6.86 -1.81 -2.00
C LYS A 19 -6.15 -0.59 -1.41
N PHE A 20 -5.87 -0.61 -0.11
CA PHE A 20 -5.13 0.45 0.57
C PHE A 20 -3.73 0.62 -0.03
N HIS A 21 -2.96 -0.47 -0.19
CA HIS A 21 -1.63 -0.41 -0.78
C HIS A 21 -1.65 0.14 -2.21
N LYS A 22 -2.57 -0.33 -3.06
CA LYS A 22 -2.73 0.20 -4.43
C LYS A 22 -3.03 1.70 -4.43
N ASN A 23 -3.94 2.15 -3.57
CA ASN A 23 -4.28 3.57 -3.47
C ASN A 23 -3.13 4.41 -2.96
N HIS A 24 -2.40 3.92 -1.95
CA HIS A 24 -1.25 4.61 -1.38
C HIS A 24 -0.10 4.73 -2.39
N GLU A 25 0.18 3.66 -3.11
CA GLU A 25 1.16 3.64 -4.19
C GLU A 25 0.86 4.70 -5.27
N MET A 26 -0.40 4.81 -5.70
CA MET A 26 -0.79 5.87 -6.64
C MET A 26 -0.55 7.28 -6.07
N LYS A 27 -0.80 7.49 -4.77
CA LYS A 27 -0.53 8.78 -4.11
C LYS A 27 0.96 9.09 -4.08
N ILE A 28 1.83 8.10 -3.82
CA ILE A 28 3.28 8.30 -3.87
C ILE A 28 3.72 8.70 -5.28
N GLN A 29 3.25 7.98 -6.31
CA GLN A 29 3.58 8.25 -7.72
C GLN A 29 3.14 9.65 -8.16
N ARG A 30 1.94 10.08 -7.77
CA ARG A 30 1.40 11.42 -8.04
C ARG A 30 2.01 12.52 -7.17
N GLY A 31 2.75 12.13 -6.15
CA GLY A 31 3.32 13.05 -5.17
C GLY A 31 2.32 13.64 -4.19
N GLU A 32 1.19 12.98 -3.99
CA GLU A 32 0.10 13.33 -3.08
C GLU A 32 0.26 12.68 -1.69
N ASN A 33 1.38 12.01 -1.41
CA ASN A 33 1.68 11.39 -0.11
C ASN A 33 2.14 12.40 0.98
N GLY A 34 2.05 13.70 0.69
CA GLY A 34 2.45 14.79 1.59
C GLY A 34 3.83 15.37 1.28
N ASN A 35 4.19 16.44 2.00
CA ASN A 35 5.38 17.26 1.73
C ASN A 35 6.43 17.26 2.86
N GLY A 36 6.18 16.54 3.96
CA GLY A 36 7.13 16.41 5.07
C GLY A 36 8.38 15.59 4.69
N LEU A 37 9.42 15.64 5.53
CA LEU A 37 10.68 14.92 5.30
C LEU A 37 10.45 13.41 5.11
N LEU A 38 9.59 12.80 5.93
CA LEU A 38 9.25 11.38 5.81
C LEU A 38 8.53 11.06 4.49
N ALA A 39 7.60 11.91 4.04
CA ALA A 39 6.90 11.72 2.77
C ALA A 39 7.86 11.84 1.56
N LYS A 40 8.84 12.74 1.64
CA LYS A 40 9.91 12.86 0.64
C LYS A 40 10.81 11.63 0.63
N TRP A 41 11.19 11.13 1.81
CA TRP A 41 11.98 9.90 1.95
C TRP A 41 11.24 8.67 1.42
N GLU A 42 9.97 8.53 1.77
CA GLU A 42 9.10 7.46 1.27
C GLU A 42 9.03 7.49 -0.26
N ARG A 43 8.82 8.67 -0.85
CA ARG A 43 8.78 8.84 -2.32
C ARG A 43 10.12 8.52 -2.97
N PHE A 44 11.22 8.99 -2.40
CA PHE A 44 12.57 8.69 -2.87
C PHE A 44 12.83 7.18 -2.87
N PHE A 45 12.56 6.51 -1.75
CA PHE A 45 12.79 5.08 -1.61
C PHE A 45 11.88 4.27 -2.57
N TYR A 46 10.60 4.63 -2.65
CA TYR A 46 9.67 3.96 -3.56
C TYR A 46 10.13 4.08 -5.02
N ASN A 47 10.53 5.27 -5.47
CA ASN A 47 10.94 5.50 -6.86
C ASN A 47 12.27 4.81 -7.22
N ASN A 48 13.25 4.78 -6.31
CA ASN A 48 14.59 4.26 -6.60
C ASN A 48 14.78 2.78 -6.25
N VAL A 49 14.00 2.24 -5.31
CA VAL A 49 14.18 0.88 -4.80
C VAL A 49 12.98 0.01 -5.16
N ILE A 50 11.77 0.40 -4.78
CA ILE A 50 10.59 -0.46 -4.92
C ILE A 50 10.10 -0.55 -6.37
N SER A 51 9.93 0.59 -7.05
CA SER A 51 9.40 0.66 -8.41
C SER A 51 10.23 -0.14 -9.42
N PRO A 52 11.58 -0.09 -9.42
CA PRO A 52 12.41 -0.93 -10.30
C PRO A 52 12.28 -2.43 -10.05
N LEU A 53 12.03 -2.85 -8.81
CA LEU A 53 11.89 -4.27 -8.42
C LEU A 53 10.52 -4.87 -8.79
N LYS A 54 9.56 -4.04 -9.19
CA LYS A 54 8.24 -4.48 -9.65
C LYS A 54 8.18 -4.84 -11.14
N LYS A 55 9.31 -4.78 -11.85
CA LYS A 55 9.43 -5.21 -13.24
C LYS A 55 9.38 -6.72 -13.39
#